data_AF-A0A351L7N2-F1
#
_entry.id   AF-A0A351L7N2-F1
#
_cell.length_a   1.000
_cell.length_b   1.000
_cell.length_c   1.000
_cell.angle_alpha   90.00
_cell.angle_beta   90.00
_cell.angle_gamma   90.00
#
_symmetry.space_group_name_H-M   'P 1'
#
loop_
_entity.id
_entity.type
_entity.pdbx_description
1 polymer ?
#
loop_
_entity_poly.entity_id
_entity_poly.type
_entity_poly.pdbx_seq_one_letter_code
_entity_poly.pdbx_strand_id
1 'polypeptide(L)' 'MFWWLEVKTKQPNCIYYFGPFDSAIEAEQGQEGYLEDLKQEGAQEIEAQIKLYSPNELTIFQD' A
#
# COMPACT_ATOMS: atom_id res chain seq x y z
N MET A 1 8.70 -7.69 -13.79
CA MET A 1 8.21 -7.86 -12.41
C MET A 1 8.50 -6.55 -11.71
N PHE A 2 7.51 -5.94 -11.07
CA PHE A 2 7.60 -4.59 -10.53
C PHE A 2 7.49 -4.60 -9.01
N TRP A 3 7.98 -3.55 -8.37
CA TRP A 3 7.83 -3.36 -6.93
C TRP A 3 6.46 -2.78 -6.63
N TRP A 4 5.85 -3.26 -5.55
CA TRP A 4 4.53 -2.82 -5.09
C TRP A 4 4.59 -2.57 -3.58
N LEU A 5 3.89 -1.53 -3.17
CA LEU A 5 3.65 -1.20 -1.77
C LEU A 5 2.32 -1.82 -1.35
N GLU A 6 2.37 -2.86 -0.52
CA GLU A 6 1.22 -3.45 0.18
C GLU A 6 0.96 -2.66 1.46
N VAL A 7 -0.22 -2.05 1.58
CA VAL A 7 -0.64 -1.33 2.78
C VAL A 7 -1.87 -2.00 3.35
N LYS A 8 -1.80 -2.46 4.59
CA LYS A 8 -2.92 -3.03 5.33
C LYS A 8 -3.44 -2.03 6.35
N THR A 9 -4.75 -1.92 6.46
CA THR A 9 -5.43 -1.08 7.44
C THR A 9 -6.42 -1.94 8.21
N LYS A 10 -6.64 -1.68 9.51
CA LYS A 10 -7.68 -2.41 10.27
C LYS A 10 -9.02 -1.70 10.32
N GLN A 11 -9.03 -0.38 10.15
CA GLN A 11 -10.26 0.39 10.15
C GLN A 11 -10.16 1.51 9.10
N PRO A 12 -10.84 1.39 7.94
CA PRO A 12 -11.52 0.18 7.45
C PRO A 12 -10.55 -1.00 7.27
N ASN A 13 -11.03 -2.23 7.36
CA ASN A 13 -10.18 -3.42 7.21
C ASN A 13 -9.93 -3.67 5.72
N CYS A 14 -8.77 -3.25 5.22
CA CYS A 14 -8.48 -3.21 3.78
C CYS A 14 -7.00 -3.53 3.50
N ILE A 15 -6.72 -4.01 2.29
CA ILE A 15 -5.38 -4.10 1.72
C ILE A 15 -5.34 -3.29 0.44
N TYR A 16 -4.41 -2.34 0.37
CA TYR A 16 -4.13 -1.51 -0.80
C TYR A 16 -2.80 -1.89 -1.41
N TYR A 17 -2.72 -1.84 -2.74
CA TYR A 17 -1.50 -2.08 -3.48
C TYR A 17 -1.18 -0.89 -4.39
N PHE A 18 -0.12 -0.17 -4.07
CA PHE A 18 0.35 0.99 -4.83
C PHE A 18 1.56 0.62 -5.68
N GLY A 19 1.59 1.15 -6.91
CA GLY A 19 2.60 0.85 -7.93
C GLY A 19 1.97 0.78 -9.33
N PRO A 20 2.63 0.09 -10.28
CA PRO A 20 3.95 -0.54 -10.16
C PRO A 20 5.09 0.48 -10.04
N PHE A 21 6.15 0.13 -9.30
CA PHE A 21 7.40 0.88 -9.23
C PHE A 21 8.54 0.10 -9.91
N ASP A 22 9.48 0.81 -10.54
CA ASP A 22 10.65 0.23 -11.20
C ASP A 22 11.70 -0.26 -10.17
N SER A 23 11.71 0.32 -8.97
CA SER A 23 12.63 -0.08 -7.90
C SER A 23 12.01 -0.02 -6.50
N ALA A 24 12.59 -0.77 -5.56
CA ALA A 24 12.19 -0.68 -4.14
C ALA A 24 12.42 0.72 -3.56
N ILE A 25 13.45 1.42 -4.03
CA ILE A 25 13.79 2.78 -3.58
C ILE A 25 12.71 3.77 -4.02
N GLU A 26 12.23 3.67 -5.26
CA GLU A 26 11.12 4.49 -5.75
C GLU A 26 9.84 4.23 -4.94
N ALA A 27 9.54 2.96 -4.64
CA ALA A 27 8.43 2.61 -3.76
C ALA A 27 8.59 3.20 -2.35
N GLU A 28 9.80 3.16 -1.78
CA GLU A 28 10.11 3.69 -0.46
C GLU A 28 9.96 5.22 -0.40
N GLN A 29 10.40 5.92 -1.45
CA GLN A 29 10.27 7.38 -1.58
C GLN A 29 8.81 7.81 -1.75
N GLY A 30 8.01 7.03 -2.48
CA GLY A 30 6.60 7.30 -2.70
C GLY A 30 5.69 6.91 -1.54
N GLN A 31 6.12 5.98 -0.66
CA GLN A 31 5.24 5.40 0.36
C GLN A 31 4.67 6.44 1.33
N GLU A 32 5.44 7.48 1.66
CA GLU A 32 5.05 8.46 2.66
C GLU A 32 3.74 9.17 2.27
N GLY A 33 3.63 9.62 1.02
CA GLY A 33 2.42 10.27 0.51
C GLY A 33 1.18 9.39 0.61
N TYR A 34 1.27 8.12 0.19
CA TYR A 34 0.13 7.19 0.28
C TYR A 34 -0.29 6.93 1.74
N LEU A 35 0.67 6.81 2.65
CA LEU A 35 0.39 6.61 4.07
C LEU A 35 -0.21 7.85 4.72
N GLU A 36 0.21 9.05 4.31
CA GLU A 36 -0.37 10.30 4.77
C GLU A 36 -1.82 10.47 4.30
N ASP A 37 -2.12 10.19 3.04
CA ASP A 37 -3.49 10.22 2.51
C ASP A 37 -4.40 9.27 3.28
N LEU A 38 -3.99 8.01 3.47
CA LEU A 38 -4.78 7.03 4.23
C LEU A 38 -5.03 7.48 5.68
N LYS A 39 -4.03 8.07 6.34
CA LYS A 39 -4.21 8.62 7.70
C LYS A 39 -5.20 9.79 7.71
N GLN A 40 -5.15 10.67 6.72
CA GLN A 40 -6.07 11.80 6.59
C GLN A 40 -7.51 11.35 6.30
N GLU A 41 -7.68 10.26 5.56
CA GLU A 41 -8.98 9.60 5.35
C GLU A 41 -9.50 8.86 6.61
N GLY A 42 -8.70 8.80 7.67
CA GLY A 42 -9.08 8.20 8.95
C GLY A 42 -8.75 6.72 9.07
N ALA A 43 -7.93 6.17 8.17
CA ALA A 43 -7.48 4.79 8.27
C ALA A 43 -6.62 4.57 9.53
N GLN A 44 -6.84 3.45 10.22
CA GLN A 44 -6.17 3.12 11.47
C GLN A 44 -5.38 1.81 11.39
N GLU A 45 -4.38 1.70 12.27
CA GLU A 45 -3.48 0.54 12.37
C GLU A 45 -2.89 0.16 11.00
N ILE A 46 -2.23 1.14 10.37
CA ILE A 46 -1.68 1.02 9.02
C ILE A 46 -0.32 0.30 9.07
N GLU A 47 -0.18 -0.78 8.29
CA GLU A 47 1.06 -1.54 8.10
C GLU A 47 1.45 -1.53 6.62
N ALA A 48 2.69 -1.14 6.31
CA ALA A 48 3.19 -1.02 4.94
C ALA A 48 4.35 -1.99 4.67
N GLN A 49 4.36 -2.64 3.50
CA GLN A 49 5.42 -3.55 3.07
C GLN A 49 5.69 -3.42 1.57
N ILE A 50 6.96 -3.34 1.19
CA ILE A 50 7.37 -3.31 -0.23
C ILE A 50 7.73 -4.72 -0.68
N LYS A 51 7.12 -5.19 -1.77
CA LYS A 51 7.31 -6.56 -2.30
C LYS A 51 7.44 -6.53 -3.83
N LEU A 52 8.33 -7.37 -4.38
CA LEU A 52 8.48 -7.59 -5.81
C LEU A 52 7.49 -8.68 -6.26
N TYR A 53 6.33 -8.29 -6.77
CA TYR A 53 5.33 -9.23 -7.29
C TYR A 53 4.31 -8.52 -8.21
N SER A 54 3.16 -9.12 -8.49
CA SER A 54 2.08 -8.47 -9.24
C SER A 54 0.74 -8.82 -8.59
N PRO A 55 0.04 -7.86 -7.97
CA PRO A 55 -1.28 -8.09 -7.40
C PRO A 55 -2.31 -8.33 -8.50
N ASN A 56 -3.32 -9.16 -8.20
CA ASN A 56 -4.46 -9.36 -9.09
C ASN A 56 -5.52 -8.25 -8.92
N GLU A 57 -5.59 -7.66 -7.73
CA GLU A 57 -6.52 -6.59 -7.36
C GLU A 57 -5.75 -5.51 -6.59
N LEU A 58 -6.08 -4.24 -6.80
CA LEU A 58 -5.37 -3.12 -6.18
C LEU A 58 -5.93 -2.73 -4.80
N THR A 59 -7.16 -3.14 -4.51
CA THR A 59 -7.83 -2.88 -3.24
C THR A 59 -8.65 -4.10 -2.88
N ILE A 60 -8.40 -4.66 -1.71
CA ILE A 60 -9.09 -5.82 -1.17
C ILE A 60 -9.74 -5.39 0.14
N PHE A 61 -11.08 -5.44 0.20
CA PHE A 61 -11.83 -5.24 1.43
C PHE A 61 -11.83 -6.54 2.22
N GLN A 62 -11.41 -6.47 3.48
CA GLN A 62 -11.47 -7.59 4.41
C GLN A 62 -12.67 -7.36 5.34
N ASP A 63 -13.61 -8.30 5.35
CA ASP A 63 -14.83 -8.25 6.18
C ASP A 63 -14.50 -8.38 7.69
#